data_AF-A0A9P0JGR1-F1
#
_entry.id   AF-A0A9P0JGR1-F1
#
_cell.length_a   1.000
_cell.length_b   1.000
_cell.length_c   1.000
_cell.angle_alpha   90.00
_cell.angle_beta   90.00
_cell.angle_gamma   90.00
#
_symmetry.space_group_name_H-M   'P 1'
#
loop_
_entity.id
_entity.type
_entity.pdbx_description
1 polymer ?
#
loop_
_entity_poly.entity_id
_entity_poly.type
_entity_poly.pdbx_seq_one_letter_code
_entity_poly.pdbx_strand_id
1 'polypeptide(L)'
;MQMTNDPGSIMKTIAEYSPCENSRCKCKAGKFTEDALNTVGWANSKCTRSGCNHPLSKHIRHIVYVSNTEYMAIIKLVFDINNIKASLKILSAKPALQKKKLIESVYESVYEVLCKTVRYDPFKAPNIDTIFDNPPPFETISIRQILMNFSINYFCNNEEVLTFKQALMVTKFLFHSFDTWRWTAPNKISNSFSRVCSNPYSYYYCRYMVYCEMPRLAHSISPRYKASEIFGREVLSYTLESFYKELQVWCYKSNIMWNRNTKLHCLKYMPIYMTFLKTEYENHYSPIWTQDRCLVDVIRVSELSE
;
A
#
# COMPACT_ATOMS: atom_id res chain seq x y z
N MET A 1 22.12 -4.25 -7.38
CA MET A 1 22.99 -3.12 -7.72
C MET A 1 23.56 -2.61 -6.40
N GLN A 2 24.83 -2.87 -6.12
CA GLN A 2 25.49 -2.37 -4.90
C GLN A 2 25.61 -0.86 -5.03
N MET A 3 24.92 -0.10 -4.16
CA MET A 3 25.25 1.31 -3.99
C MET A 3 26.61 1.36 -3.28
N THR A 4 27.62 1.82 -4.00
CA THR A 4 28.92 2.15 -3.40
C THR A 4 28.72 3.35 -2.47
N ASN A 5 29.26 3.28 -1.24
CA ASN A 5 29.16 4.33 -0.22
C ASN A 5 29.97 5.61 -0.56
N ASP A 6 30.21 5.88 -1.84
CA ASP A 6 30.87 7.10 -2.30
C ASP A 6 29.84 8.25 -2.32
N PRO A 7 30.05 9.35 -1.55
CA PRO A 7 29.18 10.52 -1.58
C PRO A 7 28.92 11.07 -3.00
N GLY A 8 29.91 10.95 -3.90
CA GLY A 8 29.76 11.36 -5.30
C GLY A 8 28.74 10.54 -6.08
N SER A 9 28.63 9.24 -5.78
CA SER A 9 27.66 8.31 -6.39
C SER A 9 26.22 8.66 -6.01
N ILE A 10 25.98 9.06 -4.75
CA ILE A 10 24.65 9.48 -4.27
C ILE A 10 24.23 10.78 -4.98
N MET A 11 25.13 11.76 -5.04
CA MET A 11 24.87 13.04 -5.72
C MET A 11 24.53 12.87 -7.20
N LYS A 12 25.26 12.01 -7.91
CA LYS A 12 24.93 11.62 -9.30
C LYS A 12 23.51 11.04 -9.38
N THR A 13 23.18 10.14 -8.47
CA THR A 13 21.88 9.47 -8.47
C THR A 13 20.75 10.48 -8.28
N ILE A 14 20.90 11.46 -7.39
CA ILE A 14 19.92 12.54 -7.21
C ILE A 14 19.82 13.41 -8.48
N ALA A 15 20.97 13.76 -9.07
CA ALA A 15 21.05 14.57 -10.28
C ALA A 15 20.33 13.95 -11.48
N GLU A 16 20.30 12.61 -11.60
CA GLU A 16 19.58 11.88 -12.66
C GLU A 16 18.06 12.09 -12.64
N TYR A 17 17.50 12.50 -11.51
CA TYR A 17 16.06 12.77 -11.36
C TYR A 17 15.74 14.26 -11.20
N SER A 18 16.77 15.11 -11.10
CA SER A 18 16.63 16.54 -10.79
C SER A 18 16.72 17.43 -12.03
N PRO A 19 15.94 18.53 -12.09
CA PRO A 19 16.02 19.50 -13.17
C PRO A 19 17.34 20.30 -13.09
N CYS A 20 17.78 20.81 -14.23
CA CYS A 20 18.92 21.73 -14.27
C CYS A 20 18.46 23.13 -13.87
N GLU A 21 19.12 23.73 -12.89
CA GLU A 21 18.84 25.08 -12.40
C GLU A 21 19.64 26.16 -13.14
N ASN A 22 20.26 25.83 -14.28
CA ASN A 22 20.92 26.83 -15.11
C ASN A 22 19.89 27.67 -15.88
N SER A 23 20.13 28.99 -15.97
CA SER A 23 19.26 29.91 -16.68
C SER A 23 18.95 29.42 -18.11
N ARG A 24 17.66 29.47 -18.48
CA ARG A 24 17.11 29.05 -19.79
C ARG A 24 17.30 27.56 -20.15
N CYS A 25 17.84 26.74 -19.26
CA CYS A 25 17.93 25.30 -19.49
C CYS A 25 16.57 24.62 -19.25
N LYS A 26 16.17 23.71 -20.16
CA LYS A 26 14.93 22.92 -20.06
C LYS A 26 15.16 21.48 -19.62
N CYS A 27 16.38 21.16 -19.15
CA CYS A 27 16.73 19.80 -18.74
C CYS A 27 15.97 19.42 -17.46
N LYS A 28 15.18 18.35 -17.53
CA LYS A 28 14.29 17.90 -16.45
C LYS A 28 14.86 16.78 -15.57
N ALA A 29 15.99 16.22 -15.99
CA ALA A 29 16.62 15.03 -15.42
C ALA A 29 18.04 14.93 -15.99
N GLY A 30 19.06 14.93 -15.12
CA GLY A 30 20.45 14.80 -15.53
C GLY A 30 20.74 13.45 -16.22
N LYS A 31 21.86 13.40 -16.93
CA LYS A 31 22.46 12.17 -17.45
C LYS A 31 23.95 12.37 -17.45
N PHE A 32 24.69 11.50 -16.78
CA PHE A 32 26.13 11.62 -16.61
C PHE A 32 26.74 10.28 -17.01
N THR A 33 27.64 10.27 -18.00
CA THR A 33 28.39 9.07 -18.35
C THR A 33 29.51 8.86 -17.35
N GLU A 34 29.94 7.61 -17.19
CA GLU A 34 31.08 7.22 -16.34
C GLU A 34 32.43 7.59 -16.96
N ASP A 35 32.44 8.42 -18.01
CA ASP A 35 33.66 8.83 -18.68
C ASP A 35 34.49 9.70 -17.74
N ALA A 36 35.56 9.06 -17.28
CA ALA A 36 36.56 9.47 -16.33
C ALA A 36 36.07 9.52 -14.87
N LEU A 37 36.48 8.47 -14.14
CA LEU A 37 37.17 8.60 -12.85
C LEU A 37 38.25 9.70 -12.95
N ASN A 38 37.83 10.95 -13.12
CA ASN A 38 38.67 12.07 -12.80
C ASN A 38 38.87 11.97 -11.30
N THR A 39 40.11 12.02 -10.87
CA THR A 39 40.60 12.07 -9.48
C THR A 39 39.97 13.17 -8.61
N VAL A 40 38.97 13.91 -9.14
CA VAL A 40 38.28 15.09 -8.60
C VAL A 40 36.77 14.82 -8.34
N GLY A 41 36.26 13.62 -8.63
CA GLY A 41 34.88 13.22 -8.32
C GLY A 41 33.81 13.75 -9.30
N TRP A 42 32.54 13.41 -9.02
CA TRP A 42 31.36 13.62 -9.90
C TRP A 42 30.94 15.09 -10.11
N ALA A 43 31.45 16.03 -9.31
CA ALA A 43 30.95 17.42 -9.26
C ALA A 43 31.08 18.17 -10.60
N ASN A 44 32.12 17.87 -11.37
CA ASN A 44 32.42 18.51 -12.66
C ASN A 44 31.92 17.71 -13.88
N SER A 45 31.32 16.54 -13.67
CA SER A 45 30.76 15.75 -14.76
C SER A 45 29.65 16.54 -15.46
N LYS A 46 29.76 16.69 -16.78
CA LYS A 46 28.79 17.43 -17.59
C LYS A 46 27.60 16.56 -17.95
N CYS A 47 26.42 17.15 -17.92
CA CYS A 47 25.20 16.46 -18.33
C CYS A 47 25.21 16.20 -19.84
N THR A 48 25.07 14.94 -20.24
CA THR A 48 25.08 14.48 -21.64
C THR A 48 23.70 14.55 -22.32
N ARG A 49 22.69 15.13 -21.67
CA ARG A 49 21.39 15.39 -22.30
C ARG A 49 21.54 16.49 -23.35
N SER A 50 20.97 16.26 -24.53
CA SER A 50 20.89 17.26 -25.58
C SER A 50 20.29 18.57 -25.06
N GLY A 51 21.00 19.68 -25.29
CA GLY A 51 20.60 21.02 -24.84
C GLY A 51 20.89 21.37 -23.37
N CYS A 52 21.54 20.50 -22.59
CA CYS A 52 21.97 20.82 -21.22
C CYS A 52 23.46 21.17 -21.16
N ASN A 53 24.35 20.18 -21.28
CA ASN A 53 25.81 20.33 -21.15
C ASN A 53 26.30 21.04 -19.87
N HIS A 54 25.43 21.23 -18.87
CA HIS A 54 25.75 21.87 -17.59
C HIS A 54 26.35 20.86 -16.59
N PRO A 55 27.19 21.32 -15.64
CA PRO A 55 27.80 20.43 -14.65
C PRO A 55 26.76 19.85 -13.69
N LEU A 56 27.10 18.72 -13.07
CA LEU A 56 26.27 18.04 -12.06
C LEU A 56 25.85 18.99 -10.94
N SER A 57 26.72 19.91 -10.51
CA SER A 57 26.40 20.93 -9.51
C SER A 57 25.16 21.78 -9.84
N LYS A 58 24.81 21.96 -11.12
CA LYS A 58 23.58 22.67 -11.54
C LYS A 58 22.31 21.82 -11.43
N HIS A 59 22.45 20.51 -11.23
CA HIS A 59 21.33 19.59 -11.01
C HIS A 59 21.10 19.29 -9.54
N ILE A 60 22.05 19.61 -8.64
CA ILE A 60 21.94 19.32 -7.20
C ILE A 60 22.01 20.58 -6.34
N ARG A 61 21.90 21.77 -6.94
CA ARG A 61 22.04 23.02 -6.19
C ARG A 61 20.99 23.14 -5.07
N HIS A 62 19.76 22.71 -5.33
CA HIS A 62 18.68 22.63 -4.35
C HIS A 62 18.96 21.75 -3.12
N ILE A 63 19.98 20.88 -3.11
CA ILE A 63 20.31 20.03 -1.95
C ILE A 63 21.61 20.43 -1.23
N VAL A 64 22.30 21.49 -1.67
CA VAL A 64 23.60 21.86 -1.08
C VAL A 64 23.45 22.46 0.32
N TYR A 65 22.36 23.20 0.56
CA TYR A 65 22.15 23.98 1.79
C TYR A 65 20.86 23.60 2.54
N VAL A 66 20.41 22.35 2.37
CA VAL A 66 19.20 21.85 3.03
C VAL A 66 19.53 21.27 4.40
N SER A 67 18.51 21.15 5.24
CA SER A 67 18.64 20.43 6.51
C SER A 67 18.96 18.94 6.29
N ASN A 68 19.55 18.29 7.30
CA ASN A 68 19.79 16.84 7.24
C ASN A 68 18.49 16.05 7.02
N THR A 69 17.36 16.51 7.59
CA THR A 69 16.04 15.89 7.40
C THR A 69 15.57 15.94 5.95
N GLU A 70 15.74 17.09 5.29
CA GLU A 70 15.40 17.28 3.87
C GLU A 70 16.32 16.47 2.96
N TYR A 71 17.63 16.45 3.26
CA TYR A 71 18.60 15.64 2.53
C TYR A 71 18.25 14.15 2.59
N MET A 72 17.92 13.64 3.79
CA MET A 72 17.50 12.26 3.97
C MET A 72 16.17 11.94 3.27
N ALA A 73 15.23 12.89 3.23
CA ALA A 73 13.97 12.73 2.50
C ALA A 73 14.21 12.54 0.99
N ILE A 74 15.11 13.32 0.39
CA ILE A 74 15.46 13.19 -1.03
C ILE A 74 16.18 11.88 -1.32
N ILE A 75 17.15 11.49 -0.49
CA ILE A 75 17.86 10.21 -0.65
C ILE A 75 16.85 9.06 -0.64
N LYS A 76 15.93 9.08 0.32
CA LYS A 76 14.89 8.06 0.47
C LYS A 76 13.98 8.00 -0.78
N LEU A 77 13.56 9.15 -1.28
CA LEU A 77 12.75 9.24 -2.49
C LEU A 77 13.47 8.70 -3.73
N VAL A 78 14.73 9.10 -3.94
CA VAL A 78 15.54 8.65 -5.08
C VAL A 78 15.86 7.15 -4.99
N PHE A 79 16.11 6.64 -3.78
CA PHE A 79 16.27 5.21 -3.54
C PHE A 79 15.02 4.42 -3.93
N ASP A 80 13.84 4.89 -3.51
CA ASP A 80 12.57 4.26 -3.88
C ASP A 80 12.32 4.31 -5.40
N ILE A 81 12.62 5.43 -6.06
CA ILE A 81 12.53 5.55 -7.53
C ILE A 81 13.39 4.47 -8.22
N ASN A 82 14.62 4.28 -7.76
CA ASN A 82 15.53 3.28 -8.33
C ASN A 82 15.02 1.85 -8.10
N ASN A 83 14.47 1.55 -6.93
CA ASN A 83 13.91 0.24 -6.62
C ASN A 83 12.68 -0.06 -7.48
N ILE A 84 11.79 0.91 -7.65
CA ILE A 84 10.63 0.77 -8.53
C ILE A 84 11.07 0.61 -9.98
N LYS A 85 12.03 1.40 -10.46
CA LYS A 85 12.60 1.29 -11.82
C LYS A 85 13.23 -0.08 -12.07
N ALA A 86 13.96 -0.63 -11.10
CA ALA A 86 14.52 -1.98 -11.20
C ALA A 86 13.41 -3.03 -11.26
N SER A 87 12.37 -2.89 -10.43
CA SER A 87 11.19 -3.76 -10.45
C SER A 87 10.47 -3.71 -11.79
N LEU A 88 10.30 -2.52 -12.38
CA LEU A 88 9.72 -2.33 -13.71
C LEU A 88 10.53 -3.03 -14.80
N LYS A 89 11.87 -2.96 -14.78
CA LYS A 89 12.71 -3.70 -15.74
C LYS A 89 12.54 -5.21 -15.63
N ILE A 90 12.46 -5.73 -14.40
CA ILE A 90 12.24 -7.17 -14.15
C ILE A 90 10.86 -7.57 -14.64
N LEU A 91 9.85 -6.75 -14.36
CA LEU A 91 8.50 -6.96 -14.86
C LEU A 91 8.51 -6.98 -16.38
N SER A 92 9.04 -5.96 -17.05
CA SER A 92 8.96 -5.78 -18.51
C SER A 92 9.72 -6.85 -19.33
N ALA A 93 10.75 -7.50 -18.77
CA ALA A 93 11.62 -8.45 -19.48
C ALA A 93 10.98 -9.77 -19.98
N LYS A 94 9.80 -10.18 -19.47
CA LYS A 94 9.12 -11.43 -19.87
C LYS A 94 7.91 -11.18 -20.79
N PRO A 95 7.42 -12.15 -21.59
CA PRO A 95 6.20 -11.97 -22.39
C PRO A 95 5.02 -11.48 -21.52
N ALA A 96 4.35 -10.41 -21.95
CA ALA A 96 3.37 -9.71 -21.12
C ALA A 96 1.99 -10.41 -21.15
N LEU A 97 1.74 -11.26 -20.15
CA LEU A 97 0.38 -11.66 -19.78
C LEU A 97 -0.41 -10.42 -19.30
N GLN A 98 -1.74 -10.40 -19.50
CA GLN A 98 -2.60 -9.27 -19.10
C GLN A 98 -2.42 -8.86 -17.62
N LYS A 99 -2.22 -9.83 -16.72
CA LYS A 99 -1.88 -9.59 -15.30
C LYS A 99 -0.61 -8.77 -15.13
N LYS A 100 0.42 -9.08 -15.93
CA LYS A 100 1.70 -8.39 -15.87
C LYS A 100 1.52 -6.93 -16.26
N LYS A 101 0.72 -6.66 -17.30
CA LYS A 101 0.36 -5.30 -17.73
C LYS A 101 -0.34 -4.50 -16.63
N LEU A 102 -1.27 -5.13 -15.89
CA LEU A 102 -1.95 -4.47 -14.77
C LEU A 102 -0.95 -4.04 -13.68
N ILE A 103 -0.08 -4.94 -13.24
CA ILE A 103 0.92 -4.64 -12.21
C ILE A 103 1.93 -3.62 -12.73
N GLU A 104 2.40 -3.78 -13.96
CA GLU A 104 3.34 -2.87 -14.63
C GLU A 104 2.76 -1.45 -14.68
N SER A 105 1.50 -1.28 -15.08
CA SER A 105 0.84 0.04 -15.11
C SER A 105 0.76 0.74 -13.75
N VAL A 106 0.59 -0.03 -12.65
CA VAL A 106 0.62 0.52 -11.30
C VAL A 106 2.02 1.02 -10.94
N TYR A 107 3.05 0.21 -11.21
CA TYR A 107 4.43 0.59 -10.94
C TYR A 107 4.85 1.80 -11.79
N GLU A 108 4.42 1.88 -13.06
CA GLU A 108 4.65 3.02 -13.95
C GLU A 108 4.01 4.30 -13.39
N SER A 109 2.73 4.23 -13.00
CA SER A 109 2.00 5.38 -12.44
C SER A 109 2.67 5.92 -11.17
N VAL A 110 3.10 5.03 -10.27
CA VAL A 110 3.79 5.41 -9.04
C VAL A 110 5.18 5.97 -9.35
N TYR A 111 5.94 5.32 -10.25
CA TYR A 111 7.24 5.80 -10.70
C TYR A 111 7.16 7.23 -11.26
N GLU A 112 6.12 7.53 -12.06
CA GLU A 112 5.89 8.87 -12.58
C GLU A 112 5.63 9.90 -11.47
N VAL A 113 4.79 9.57 -10.48
CA VAL A 113 4.54 10.44 -9.32
C VAL A 113 5.83 10.73 -8.57
N LEU A 114 6.62 9.70 -8.23
CA LEU A 114 7.88 9.89 -7.51
C LEU A 114 8.88 10.76 -8.30
N CYS A 115 9.01 10.54 -9.61
CA CYS A 115 9.87 11.36 -10.47
C CYS A 115 9.38 12.81 -10.56
N LYS A 116 8.05 13.04 -10.60
CA LYS A 116 7.46 14.38 -10.56
C LYS A 116 7.74 15.06 -9.22
N THR A 117 7.70 14.33 -8.11
CA THR A 117 8.03 14.87 -6.78
C THR A 117 9.46 15.39 -6.75
N VAL A 118 10.45 14.60 -7.16
CA VAL A 118 11.85 15.07 -7.22
C VAL A 118 11.99 16.32 -8.10
N ARG A 119 11.25 16.36 -9.21
CA ARG A 119 11.33 17.45 -10.18
C ARG A 119 10.76 18.78 -9.69
N TYR A 120 9.64 18.73 -8.99
CA TYR A 120 8.86 19.94 -8.69
C TYR A 120 8.95 20.35 -7.23
N ASP A 121 8.95 19.39 -6.31
CA ASP A 121 8.94 19.66 -4.87
C ASP A 121 9.56 18.47 -4.11
N PRO A 122 10.90 18.35 -4.11
CA PRO A 122 11.59 17.16 -3.59
C PRO A 122 11.51 17.01 -2.06
N PHE A 123 11.00 18.02 -1.35
CA PHE A 123 10.84 18.02 0.11
C PHE A 123 9.40 17.72 0.55
N LYS A 124 8.46 17.64 -0.40
CA LYS A 124 7.09 17.23 -0.14
C LYS A 124 6.93 15.73 -0.33
N ALA A 125 6.06 15.11 0.48
CA ALA A 125 5.71 13.70 0.29
C ALA A 125 5.06 13.48 -1.09
N PRO A 126 5.42 12.40 -1.81
CA PRO A 126 4.78 12.08 -3.08
C PRO A 126 3.28 11.89 -2.92
N ASN A 127 2.50 12.61 -3.72
CA ASN A 127 1.05 12.55 -3.68
C ASN A 127 0.53 11.46 -4.63
N ILE A 128 0.28 10.26 -4.10
CA ILE A 128 -0.28 9.14 -4.87
C ILE A 128 -1.78 9.29 -5.15
N ASP A 129 -2.47 10.21 -4.46
CA ASP A 129 -3.91 10.46 -4.67
C ASP A 129 -4.18 11.05 -6.06
N THR A 130 -3.15 11.54 -6.77
CA THR A 130 -3.28 12.04 -8.15
C THR A 130 -3.31 10.92 -9.21
N ILE A 131 -3.14 9.65 -8.81
CA ILE A 131 -3.11 8.51 -9.75
C ILE A 131 -4.52 8.13 -10.22
N PHE A 132 -5.52 8.30 -9.36
CA PHE A 132 -6.92 8.01 -9.68
C PHE A 132 -7.79 9.23 -9.40
N ASP A 133 -8.93 9.35 -10.08
CA ASP A 133 -9.82 10.51 -9.95
C ASP A 133 -10.42 10.67 -8.55
N ASN A 134 -10.58 9.57 -7.83
CA ASN A 134 -11.15 9.55 -6.48
C ASN A 134 -10.11 9.01 -5.48
N PRO A 135 -9.71 9.81 -4.46
CA PRO A 135 -8.86 9.33 -3.37
C PRO A 135 -9.62 8.38 -2.42
N PRO A 136 -8.92 7.62 -1.58
CA PRO A 136 -9.56 6.85 -0.51
C PRO A 136 -10.34 7.75 0.46
N PRO A 137 -11.40 7.26 1.13
CA PRO A 137 -11.92 5.88 1.08
C PRO A 137 -12.70 5.57 -0.22
N PHE A 138 -12.66 4.32 -0.67
CA PHE A 138 -13.31 3.88 -1.92
C PHE A 138 -14.72 3.33 -1.74
N GLU A 139 -15.09 2.99 -0.51
CA GLU A 139 -16.43 2.52 -0.15
C GLU A 139 -16.86 3.22 1.14
N THR A 140 -18.15 3.56 1.24
CA THR A 140 -18.69 4.36 2.36
C THR A 140 -18.55 3.66 3.70
N ILE A 141 -18.88 2.36 3.76
CA ILE A 141 -18.73 1.55 4.97
C ILE A 141 -17.50 0.67 4.80
N SER A 142 -16.51 0.90 5.66
CA SER A 142 -15.24 0.16 5.63
C SER A 142 -15.41 -1.29 6.09
N ILE A 143 -14.52 -2.20 5.67
CA ILE A 143 -14.43 -3.57 6.18
C ILE A 143 -14.30 -3.57 7.70
N ARG A 144 -13.54 -2.61 8.25
CA ARG A 144 -13.39 -2.43 9.69
C ARG A 144 -14.75 -2.22 10.35
N GLN A 145 -15.57 -1.33 9.79
CA GLN A 145 -16.91 -1.04 10.30
C GLN A 145 -17.87 -2.23 10.11
N ILE A 146 -17.81 -2.91 8.95
CA ILE A 146 -18.61 -4.11 8.67
C ILE A 146 -18.40 -5.19 9.72
N LEU A 147 -17.13 -5.54 10.00
CA LEU A 147 -16.82 -6.58 10.99
C LEU A 147 -17.17 -6.14 12.42
N MET A 148 -17.10 -4.85 12.72
CA MET A 148 -17.59 -4.32 14.00
C MET A 148 -19.10 -4.48 14.13
N ASN A 149 -19.86 -4.08 13.10
CA ASN A 149 -21.31 -4.23 13.07
C ASN A 149 -21.72 -5.70 13.22
N PHE A 150 -21.01 -6.60 12.54
CA PHE A 150 -21.23 -8.04 12.67
C PHE A 150 -21.04 -8.49 14.12
N SER A 151 -19.94 -8.10 14.76
CA SER A 151 -19.70 -8.48 16.17
C SER A 151 -20.78 -7.97 17.11
N ILE A 152 -21.23 -6.74 16.93
CA ILE A 152 -22.30 -6.13 17.73
C ILE A 152 -23.62 -6.87 17.50
N ASN A 153 -24.02 -7.06 16.24
CA ASN A 153 -25.33 -7.62 15.91
C ASN A 153 -25.44 -9.12 16.27
N TYR A 154 -24.35 -9.87 16.18
CA TYR A 154 -24.36 -11.32 16.42
C TYR A 154 -24.01 -11.74 17.82
N PHE A 155 -23.10 -11.04 18.51
CA PHE A 155 -22.52 -11.54 19.77
C PHE A 155 -22.81 -10.65 20.98
N CYS A 156 -23.32 -9.42 20.81
CA CYS A 156 -23.61 -8.54 21.95
C CYS A 156 -24.66 -9.15 22.89
N ASN A 157 -25.66 -9.84 22.34
CA ASN A 157 -26.77 -10.43 23.10
C ASN A 157 -26.83 -11.97 22.96
N ASN A 158 -25.80 -12.60 22.41
CA ASN A 158 -25.75 -14.05 22.20
C ASN A 158 -24.34 -14.58 22.50
N GLU A 159 -24.20 -15.18 23.69
CA GLU A 159 -22.93 -15.72 24.18
C GLU A 159 -22.83 -17.26 24.06
N GLU A 160 -23.77 -17.91 23.38
CA GLU A 160 -23.83 -19.39 23.35
C GLU A 160 -22.59 -20.03 22.72
N VAL A 161 -21.99 -19.36 21.72
CA VAL A 161 -20.87 -19.90 20.95
C VAL A 161 -19.57 -19.13 21.17
N LEU A 162 -19.65 -17.80 21.24
CA LEU A 162 -18.56 -16.90 21.59
C LEU A 162 -19.12 -15.77 22.44
N THR A 163 -18.44 -15.43 23.54
CA THR A 163 -18.73 -14.19 24.28
C THR A 163 -18.43 -12.97 23.40
N PHE A 164 -19.10 -11.84 23.65
CA PHE A 164 -18.87 -10.62 22.90
C PHE A 164 -17.40 -10.18 22.92
N LYS A 165 -16.73 -10.30 24.08
CA LYS A 165 -15.30 -10.01 24.25
C LYS A 165 -14.42 -10.89 23.36
N GLN A 166 -14.71 -12.19 23.25
CA GLN A 166 -13.97 -13.09 22.38
C GLN A 166 -14.17 -12.72 20.89
N ALA A 167 -15.39 -12.38 20.49
CA ALA A 167 -15.69 -11.91 19.14
C ALA A 167 -14.88 -10.64 18.80
N LEU A 168 -14.88 -9.64 19.68
CA LEU A 168 -14.09 -8.42 19.49
C LEU A 168 -12.58 -8.68 19.38
N MET A 169 -12.05 -9.63 20.15
CA MET A 169 -10.64 -10.04 20.04
C MET A 169 -10.34 -10.68 18.68
N VAL A 170 -11.24 -11.54 18.17
CA VAL A 170 -11.12 -12.10 16.82
C VAL A 170 -11.20 -10.98 15.78
N THR A 171 -12.17 -10.07 15.87
CA THR A 171 -12.33 -8.93 14.96
C THR A 171 -11.05 -8.09 14.89
N LYS A 172 -10.45 -7.76 16.04
CA LYS A 172 -9.18 -7.01 16.10
C LYS A 172 -8.04 -7.77 15.41
N PHE A 173 -7.97 -9.08 15.59
CA PHE A 173 -6.98 -9.93 14.91
C PHE A 173 -7.20 -9.93 13.40
N LEU A 174 -8.46 -10.06 12.94
CA LEU A 174 -8.80 -10.02 11.51
C LEU A 174 -8.44 -8.69 10.85
N PHE A 175 -8.58 -7.54 11.53
CA PHE A 175 -8.12 -6.26 11.00
C PHE A 175 -6.64 -6.28 10.67
N HIS A 176 -5.83 -6.67 11.66
CA HIS A 176 -4.38 -6.72 11.49
C HIS A 176 -3.98 -7.72 10.41
N SER A 177 -4.59 -8.90 10.41
CA SER A 177 -4.33 -9.94 9.41
C SER A 177 -4.74 -9.49 8.01
N PHE A 178 -5.89 -8.84 7.84
CA PHE A 178 -6.37 -8.37 6.55
C PHE A 178 -5.49 -7.23 6.01
N ASP A 179 -5.10 -6.31 6.88
CA ASP A 179 -4.19 -5.22 6.50
C ASP A 179 -2.81 -5.74 6.15
N THR A 180 -2.27 -6.76 6.80
CA THR A 180 -0.94 -7.30 6.49
C THR A 180 -0.95 -8.33 5.37
N TRP A 181 -2.11 -8.88 5.03
CA TRP A 181 -2.27 -9.86 3.98
C TRP A 181 -2.01 -9.26 2.59
N ARG A 182 -1.32 -10.02 1.76
CA ARG A 182 -1.11 -9.69 0.35
C ARG A 182 -2.25 -10.26 -0.47
N TRP A 183 -3.09 -9.39 -1.01
CA TRP A 183 -4.28 -9.80 -1.72
C TRP A 183 -4.00 -10.77 -2.87
N THR A 184 -4.91 -11.74 -3.02
CA THR A 184 -4.88 -12.70 -4.13
C THR A 184 -4.97 -11.96 -5.46
N ALA A 185 -4.09 -12.29 -6.40
CA ALA A 185 -4.08 -11.64 -7.72
C ALA A 185 -5.38 -11.90 -8.50
N PRO A 186 -5.85 -10.97 -9.37
CA PRO A 186 -7.16 -11.08 -10.01
C PRO A 186 -7.43 -12.36 -10.80
N ASN A 187 -6.39 -12.96 -11.38
CA ASN A 187 -6.50 -14.19 -12.16
C ASN A 187 -6.78 -15.45 -11.32
N LYS A 188 -6.70 -15.35 -9.99
CA LYS A 188 -6.96 -16.44 -9.05
C LYS A 188 -8.25 -16.23 -8.26
N ILE A 189 -8.93 -15.10 -8.43
CA ILE A 189 -10.19 -14.80 -7.79
C ILE A 189 -11.33 -15.31 -8.67
N SER A 190 -12.36 -15.88 -8.04
CA SER A 190 -13.57 -16.30 -8.74
C SER A 190 -14.30 -15.09 -9.31
N ASN A 191 -14.64 -15.14 -10.59
CA ASN A 191 -15.48 -14.12 -11.23
C ASN A 191 -16.97 -14.20 -10.81
N SER A 192 -17.35 -15.11 -9.90
CA SER A 192 -18.73 -15.29 -9.43
C SER A 192 -19.37 -14.00 -8.90
N PHE A 193 -18.58 -13.09 -8.33
CA PHE A 193 -19.08 -11.83 -7.77
C PHE A 193 -19.14 -10.66 -8.76
N SER A 194 -18.66 -10.86 -10.01
CA SER A 194 -18.68 -9.82 -11.06
C SER A 194 -20.08 -9.31 -11.44
N ARG A 195 -21.13 -10.07 -11.12
CA ARG A 195 -22.53 -9.69 -11.39
C ARG A 195 -23.19 -8.88 -10.25
N VAL A 196 -22.59 -8.89 -9.06
CA VAL A 196 -23.15 -8.28 -7.84
C VAL A 196 -22.37 -7.03 -7.44
N CYS A 197 -21.09 -6.95 -7.80
CA CYS A 197 -20.24 -5.79 -7.54
C CYS A 197 -20.30 -4.79 -8.69
N SER A 198 -20.24 -3.50 -8.37
CA SER A 198 -20.26 -2.41 -9.34
C SER A 198 -19.00 -2.37 -10.18
N ASN A 199 -17.86 -2.74 -9.59
CA ASN A 199 -16.56 -2.73 -10.25
C ASN A 199 -15.93 -4.13 -10.29
N PRO A 200 -15.18 -4.47 -11.35
CA PRO A 200 -14.44 -5.74 -11.39
C PRO A 200 -13.32 -5.74 -10.34
N TYR A 201 -12.97 -6.91 -9.81
CA TYR A 201 -11.91 -7.01 -8.78
C TYR A 201 -10.56 -6.37 -9.19
N SER A 202 -10.21 -6.35 -10.49
CA SER A 202 -9.00 -5.66 -10.97
C SER A 202 -8.98 -4.15 -10.64
N TYR A 203 -10.14 -3.50 -10.61
CA TYR A 203 -10.29 -2.09 -10.22
C TYR A 203 -9.86 -1.87 -8.77
N TYR A 204 -10.30 -2.75 -7.86
CA TYR A 204 -9.94 -2.70 -6.44
C TYR A 204 -8.49 -3.12 -6.21
N TYR A 205 -8.04 -4.15 -6.91
CA TYR A 205 -6.66 -4.64 -6.80
C TYR A 205 -5.64 -3.57 -7.17
N CYS A 206 -5.87 -2.77 -8.22
CA CYS A 206 -5.01 -1.63 -8.56
C CYS A 206 -4.92 -0.60 -7.43
N ARG A 207 -6.06 -0.26 -6.82
CA ARG A 207 -6.10 0.67 -5.68
C ARG A 207 -5.40 0.11 -4.46
N TYR A 208 -5.62 -1.16 -4.14
CA TYR A 208 -4.88 -1.85 -3.07
C TYR A 208 -3.37 -1.77 -3.31
N MET A 209 -2.93 -2.02 -4.55
CA MET A 209 -1.52 -1.94 -4.89
C MET A 209 -0.98 -0.52 -4.67
N VAL A 210 -1.64 0.51 -5.16
CA VAL A 210 -1.19 1.91 -5.03
C VAL A 210 -1.20 2.41 -3.59
N TYR A 211 -2.28 2.18 -2.84
CA TYR A 211 -2.51 2.82 -1.54
C TYR A 211 -2.08 1.98 -0.34
N CYS A 212 -1.95 0.65 -0.49
CA CYS A 212 -1.61 -0.25 0.62
C CYS A 212 -0.28 -0.99 0.39
N GLU A 213 -0.03 -1.51 -0.81
CA GLU A 213 1.18 -2.31 -1.11
C GLU A 213 2.40 -1.41 -1.41
N MET A 214 2.27 -0.45 -2.32
CA MET A 214 3.38 0.42 -2.74
C MET A 214 4.01 1.19 -1.57
N PRO A 215 3.25 1.74 -0.60
CA PRO A 215 3.83 2.42 0.57
C PRO A 215 4.62 1.50 1.51
N ARG A 216 4.48 0.17 1.40
CA ARG A 216 5.33 -0.82 2.10
C ARG A 216 6.65 -1.04 1.38
N LEU A 217 6.66 -0.90 0.05
CA LEU A 217 7.84 -1.11 -0.79
C LEU A 217 8.66 0.18 -0.95
N ALA A 218 7.98 1.33 -1.04
CA ALA A 218 8.56 2.65 -1.20
C ALA A 218 8.21 3.51 0.02
N HIS A 219 9.18 3.67 0.91
CA HIS A 219 8.96 4.29 2.21
C HIS A 219 8.72 5.81 2.14
N SER A 220 9.12 6.46 1.04
CA SER A 220 8.89 7.89 0.78
C SER A 220 7.41 8.20 0.59
N ILE A 221 6.59 7.22 0.20
CA ILE A 221 5.15 7.38 0.02
C ILE A 221 4.46 7.41 1.39
N SER A 222 3.63 8.43 1.58
CA SER A 222 2.83 8.65 2.78
C SER A 222 1.51 9.34 2.39
N PRO A 223 0.37 9.00 3.02
CA PRO A 223 0.20 8.08 4.15
C PRO A 223 0.18 6.60 3.74
N ARG A 224 0.35 5.71 4.74
CA ARG A 224 0.16 4.26 4.58
C ARG A 224 -1.27 3.90 4.95
N TYR A 225 -2.12 3.74 3.95
CA TYR A 225 -3.50 3.36 4.19
C TYR A 225 -3.62 1.89 4.61
N LYS A 226 -4.64 1.61 5.43
CA LYS A 226 -5.04 0.26 5.80
C LYS A 226 -6.17 -0.18 4.87
N ALA A 227 -6.04 -1.39 4.33
CA ALA A 227 -7.02 -1.93 3.41
C ALA A 227 -8.40 -2.07 4.08
N SER A 228 -8.42 -2.44 5.36
CA SER A 228 -9.65 -2.56 6.14
C SER A 228 -10.37 -1.23 6.38
N GLU A 229 -9.69 -0.08 6.26
CA GLU A 229 -10.25 1.25 6.51
C GLU A 229 -10.74 1.93 5.22
N ILE A 230 -10.12 1.63 4.06
CA ILE A 230 -10.42 2.33 2.80
C ILE A 230 -11.28 1.53 1.81
N PHE A 231 -11.46 0.23 2.05
CA PHE A 231 -12.32 -0.66 1.27
C PHE A 231 -13.46 -1.21 2.12
N GLY A 232 -14.49 -1.74 1.48
CA GLY A 232 -15.76 -2.12 2.09
C GLY A 232 -16.30 -3.47 1.59
N ARG A 233 -17.61 -3.50 1.39
CA ARG A 233 -18.40 -4.69 1.06
C ARG A 233 -17.92 -5.36 -0.23
N GLU A 234 -17.72 -4.62 -1.31
CA GLU A 234 -17.38 -5.23 -2.61
C GLU A 234 -16.02 -5.93 -2.56
N VAL A 235 -15.04 -5.32 -1.89
CA VAL A 235 -13.75 -5.97 -1.67
C VAL A 235 -13.87 -7.20 -0.78
N LEU A 236 -14.64 -7.11 0.31
CA LEU A 236 -14.86 -8.25 1.18
C LEU A 236 -15.51 -9.40 0.39
N SER A 237 -16.44 -9.09 -0.51
CA SER A 237 -17.07 -10.05 -1.41
C SER A 237 -16.09 -10.84 -2.26
N TYR A 238 -15.11 -10.16 -2.83
CA TYR A 238 -14.10 -10.82 -3.65
C TYR A 238 -13.07 -11.61 -2.82
N THR A 239 -12.76 -11.16 -1.61
CA THR A 239 -11.55 -11.59 -0.89
C THR A 239 -11.80 -12.47 0.32
N LEU A 240 -13.00 -12.49 0.91
CA LEU A 240 -13.28 -13.16 2.19
C LEU A 240 -12.85 -14.63 2.20
N GLU A 241 -13.23 -15.38 1.17
CA GLU A 241 -12.93 -16.82 1.07
C GLU A 241 -11.41 -17.08 0.94
N SER A 242 -10.71 -16.34 0.07
CA SER A 242 -9.27 -16.53 -0.13
C SER A 242 -8.46 -16.05 1.07
N PHE A 243 -8.84 -14.91 1.65
CA PHE A 243 -8.27 -14.39 2.88
C PHE A 243 -8.40 -15.39 4.01
N TYR A 244 -9.61 -15.91 4.27
CA TYR A 244 -9.85 -16.85 5.36
C TYR A 244 -9.04 -18.14 5.18
N LYS A 245 -9.04 -18.70 3.98
CA LYS A 245 -8.29 -19.92 3.67
C LYS A 245 -6.79 -19.73 3.90
N GLU A 246 -6.21 -18.63 3.41
CA GLU A 246 -4.78 -18.33 3.59
C GLU A 246 -4.43 -18.04 5.05
N LEU A 247 -5.29 -17.30 5.76
CA LEU A 247 -5.13 -17.00 7.19
C LEU A 247 -5.18 -18.27 8.04
N GLN A 248 -6.11 -19.18 7.75
CA GLN A 248 -6.23 -20.45 8.47
C GLN A 248 -4.99 -21.32 8.27
N VAL A 249 -4.49 -21.42 7.03
CA VAL A 249 -3.22 -22.12 6.73
C VAL A 249 -2.06 -21.49 7.47
N TRP A 250 -1.96 -20.16 7.51
CA TRP A 250 -0.93 -19.45 8.26
C TRP A 250 -1.04 -19.74 9.76
N CYS A 251 -2.24 -19.71 10.34
CA CYS A 251 -2.44 -20.01 11.75
C CYS A 251 -1.98 -21.42 12.12
N TYR A 252 -2.32 -22.43 11.31
CA TYR A 252 -1.86 -23.79 11.55
C TYR A 252 -0.34 -23.93 11.44
N LYS A 253 0.33 -23.21 10.52
CA LYS A 253 1.79 -23.27 10.39
C LYS A 253 2.52 -22.54 11.52
N SER A 254 1.99 -21.40 11.97
CA SER A 254 2.65 -20.54 12.96
C SER A 254 2.35 -20.90 14.41
N ASN A 255 1.38 -21.79 14.66
CA ASN A 255 0.89 -22.06 16.02
C ASN A 255 1.96 -22.53 17.01
N ILE A 256 3.03 -23.20 16.55
CA ILE A 256 4.06 -23.77 17.43
C ILE A 256 4.67 -22.70 18.35
N MET A 257 4.83 -21.48 17.83
CA MET A 257 5.44 -20.34 18.54
C MET A 257 4.45 -19.58 19.45
N TRP A 258 3.19 -19.99 19.51
CA TRP A 258 2.13 -19.24 20.18
C TRP A 258 1.85 -19.73 21.59
N ASN A 259 1.55 -18.79 22.49
CA ASN A 259 1.04 -19.10 23.81
C ASN A 259 -0.38 -19.69 23.73
N ARG A 260 -0.84 -20.28 24.85
CA ARG A 260 -2.15 -20.95 24.94
C ARG A 260 -3.31 -20.04 24.54
N ASN A 261 -3.27 -18.77 24.94
CA ASN A 261 -4.34 -17.82 24.62
C ASN A 261 -4.39 -17.52 23.13
N THR A 262 -3.26 -17.22 22.49
CA THR A 262 -3.20 -16.96 21.04
C THR A 262 -3.66 -18.18 20.24
N LYS A 263 -3.26 -19.40 20.64
CA LYS A 263 -3.76 -20.65 20.04
C LYS A 263 -5.28 -20.76 20.15
N LEU A 264 -5.84 -20.49 21.33
CA LEU A 264 -7.28 -20.55 21.55
C LEU A 264 -8.02 -19.55 20.65
N HIS A 265 -7.54 -18.31 20.55
CA HIS A 265 -8.16 -17.29 19.70
C HIS A 265 -8.11 -17.64 18.22
N CYS A 266 -6.95 -18.05 17.72
CA CYS A 266 -6.75 -18.24 16.28
C CYS A 266 -7.26 -19.60 15.79
N LEU A 267 -7.17 -20.66 16.61
CA LEU A 267 -7.51 -22.02 16.17
C LEU A 267 -8.90 -22.49 16.63
N LYS A 268 -9.49 -21.85 17.65
CA LYS A 268 -10.84 -22.19 18.13
C LYS A 268 -11.86 -21.09 17.84
N TYR A 269 -11.60 -19.86 18.30
CA TYR A 269 -12.61 -18.80 18.20
C TYR A 269 -12.77 -18.25 16.78
N MET A 270 -11.66 -18.03 16.07
CA MET A 270 -11.69 -17.47 14.73
C MET A 270 -12.44 -18.36 13.72
N PRO A 271 -12.27 -19.70 13.66
CA PRO A 271 -13.06 -20.53 12.77
C PRO A 271 -14.58 -20.47 13.01
N ILE A 272 -15.00 -20.39 14.28
CA ILE A 272 -16.41 -20.24 14.67
C ILE A 272 -16.92 -18.90 14.15
N TYR A 273 -16.23 -17.81 14.47
CA TYR A 273 -16.57 -16.45 14.02
C TYR A 273 -16.72 -16.38 12.51
N MET A 274 -15.77 -16.96 11.75
CA MET A 274 -15.77 -16.91 10.29
C MET A 274 -16.92 -17.72 9.66
N THR A 275 -17.39 -18.78 10.33
CA THR A 275 -18.56 -19.55 9.89
C THR A 275 -19.84 -18.72 9.97
N PHE A 276 -20.04 -18.00 11.09
CA PHE A 276 -21.17 -17.08 11.24
C PHE A 276 -21.06 -15.89 10.29
N LEU A 277 -19.85 -15.33 10.13
CA LEU A 277 -19.63 -14.22 9.21
C LEU A 277 -19.96 -14.62 7.76
N LYS A 278 -19.60 -15.84 7.34
CA LYS A 278 -19.93 -16.33 6.00
C LYS A 278 -21.43 -16.47 5.79
N THR A 279 -22.15 -16.92 6.81
CA THR A 279 -23.62 -17.04 6.78
C THR A 279 -24.29 -15.67 6.66
N GLU A 280 -23.86 -14.70 7.48
CA GLU A 280 -24.40 -13.34 7.40
C GLU A 280 -23.97 -12.62 6.12
N TYR A 281 -22.78 -12.97 5.59
CA TYR A 281 -22.29 -12.43 4.34
C TYR A 281 -23.22 -12.76 3.15
N GLU A 282 -23.85 -13.93 3.15
CA GLU A 282 -24.82 -14.34 2.12
C GLU A 282 -26.16 -13.59 2.23
N ASN A 283 -26.44 -13.00 3.38
CA ASN A 283 -27.62 -12.15 3.62
C ASN A 283 -27.39 -10.74 3.07
N HIS A 284 -27.91 -10.48 1.87
CA HIS A 284 -27.73 -9.21 1.19
C HIS A 284 -28.41 -8.02 1.89
N TYR A 285 -29.41 -8.30 2.74
CA TYR A 285 -30.16 -7.33 3.54
C TYR A 285 -29.65 -7.20 4.97
N SER A 286 -28.50 -7.83 5.28
CA SER A 286 -27.92 -7.74 6.60
C SER A 286 -27.70 -6.29 7.03
N PRO A 287 -28.03 -5.93 8.29
CA PRO A 287 -27.77 -4.62 8.84
C PRO A 287 -26.25 -4.28 8.90
N ILE A 288 -25.35 -5.26 8.78
CA ILE A 288 -23.90 -5.01 8.86
C ILE A 288 -23.39 -4.14 7.71
N TRP A 289 -24.11 -4.09 6.58
CA TRP A 289 -23.74 -3.33 5.38
C TRP A 289 -24.09 -1.85 5.41
N THR A 290 -25.04 -1.46 6.26
CA THR A 290 -25.67 -0.12 6.21
C THR A 290 -25.53 0.66 7.50
N GLN A 291 -25.22 -0.01 8.61
CA GLN A 291 -25.10 0.65 9.91
C GLN A 291 -23.74 1.35 10.06
N ASP A 292 -23.77 2.64 10.38
CA ASP A 292 -22.61 3.37 10.89
C ASP A 292 -22.74 3.48 12.42
N ARG A 293 -22.60 2.34 13.10
CA ARG A 293 -22.71 2.28 14.58
C ARG A 293 -21.34 2.46 15.21
N CYS A 294 -21.19 3.44 16.10
CA CYS A 294 -19.97 3.54 16.89
C CYS A 294 -20.04 2.59 18.09
N LEU A 295 -18.92 1.97 18.47
CA LEU A 295 -18.80 1.17 19.71
C LEU A 295 -19.26 1.95 20.95
N VAL A 296 -19.08 3.27 20.92
CA VAL A 296 -19.49 4.18 22.00
C VAL A 296 -21.01 4.22 22.16
N ASP A 297 -21.74 4.09 21.05
CA ASP A 297 -23.21 4.04 21.08
C ASP A 297 -23.70 2.72 21.66
N VAL A 298 -22.94 1.63 21.51
CA VAL A 298 -23.29 0.30 22.01
C VAL A 298 -23.00 0.15 23.50
N ILE A 299 -21.85 0.64 23.97
CA ILE A 299 -21.50 0.63 25.41
C ILE A 299 -22.53 1.44 26.21
N ARG A 300 -22.96 2.60 25.69
CA ARG A 300 -24.03 3.39 26.31
C ARG A 300 -25.37 2.67 26.36
N VAL A 301 -25.71 1.89 25.33
CA VAL A 301 -26.97 1.12 25.31
C VAL A 301 -26.91 -0.07 26.27
N SER A 302 -25.75 -0.73 26.41
CA SER A 302 -25.58 -1.82 27.40
C SER A 302 -25.57 -1.33 28.85
N GLU A 303 -25.04 -0.13 29.11
CA GLU A 303 -25.03 0.50 30.44
C GLU A 303 -26.40 1.10 30.84
N LEU A 304 -27.32 1.30 29.88
CA LEU A 304 -28.70 1.75 30.13
C LEU A 304 -29.70 0.60 30.24
N SER A 305 -29.25 -0.64 30.07
CA SER A 305 -30.06 -1.86 30.18
C SER A 305 -29.81 -2.69 31.46
N GLU A 306 -29.05 -2.15 32.40
CA GLU A 306 -28.99 -2.60 33.82
C GLU A 306 -29.77 -1.64 34.72
#